data_AF-A0A3A8G4J3-F1
#
_entry.id   AF-A0A3A8G4J3-F1
#
_cell.length_a   1.000
_cell.length_b   1.000
_cell.length_c   1.000
_cell.angle_alpha   90.00
_cell.angle_beta   90.00
_cell.angle_gamma   90.00
#
_symmetry.space_group_name_H-M   'P 1'
#
loop_
_entity.id
_entity.type
_entity.pdbx_description
1 polymer ?
#
loop_
_entity_poly.entity_id
_entity_poly.type
_entity_poly.pdbx_seq_one_letter_code
_entity_poly.pdbx_strand_id
1 'polypeptide(L)'
;MKLEELVEQFARQVQAETEAGWLGDAKAANRHVDQYLAVFDKLRARGDTGRDALADLFRHPRMDVRVAAAAFLLRHRTEEAKAVLEEAAKGTGMVPFEAQQALKRWEDGTWALDPE
;
A
#
# COMPACT_ATOMS: atom_id res chain seq x y z
N MET A 1 1.62 -20.52 2.61
CA MET A 1 1.99 -19.60 1.51
C MET A 1 3.36 -19.03 1.80
N LYS A 2 4.19 -18.94 0.76
CA LYS A 2 5.48 -18.26 0.81
C LYS A 2 5.29 -16.74 0.85
N LEU A 3 6.35 -15.99 1.12
CA LEU A 3 6.28 -14.52 1.20
C LEU A 3 5.94 -13.93 -0.17
N GLU A 4 6.57 -14.44 -1.22
CA GLU A 4 6.41 -14.00 -2.59
C GLU A 4 4.96 -14.16 -3.08
N GLU A 5 4.32 -15.27 -2.71
CA GLU A 5 2.91 -15.54 -3.05
C GLU A 5 1.95 -14.55 -2.39
N LEU A 6 2.27 -14.11 -1.17
CA LEU A 6 1.47 -13.12 -0.46
C LEU A 6 1.71 -11.71 -0.99
N VAL A 7 2.95 -11.35 -1.31
CA VAL A 7 3.28 -10.08 -1.96
C VAL A 7 2.56 -9.97 -3.30
N GLU A 8 2.59 -11.04 -4.11
CA GLU A 8 1.86 -11.08 -5.38
C GLU A 8 0.34 -11.01 -5.17
N GLN A 9 -0.18 -11.70 -4.15
CA GLN A 9 -1.61 -11.59 -3.79
C GLN A 9 -1.98 -10.17 -3.39
N PHE A 10 -1.17 -9.50 -2.56
CA PHE A 10 -1.39 -8.12 -2.17
C PHE A 10 -1.48 -7.21 -3.41
N ALA A 11 -0.49 -7.31 -4.31
CA ALA A 11 -0.46 -6.51 -5.55
C ALA A 11 -1.71 -6.74 -6.42
N ARG A 12 -2.11 -8.00 -6.62
CA ARG A 12 -3.34 -8.33 -7.39
C ARG A 12 -4.59 -7.73 -6.78
N GLN A 13 -4.69 -7.74 -5.45
CA GLN A 13 -5.86 -7.23 -4.74
C GLN A 13 -5.92 -5.70 -4.79
N VAL A 14 -4.79 -5.01 -4.65
CA VAL A 14 -4.72 -3.55 -4.86
C VAL A 14 -5.12 -3.19 -6.28
N GLN A 15 -4.60 -3.90 -7.29
CA GLN A 15 -4.99 -3.65 -8.67
C GLN A 15 -6.50 -3.83 -8.88
N ALA A 16 -7.08 -4.91 -8.36
CA ALA A 16 -8.50 -5.19 -8.50
C ALA A 16 -9.39 -4.17 -7.76
N GLU A 17 -8.93 -3.70 -6.59
CA GLU A 17 -9.55 -2.61 -5.85
C GLU A 17 -9.61 -1.33 -6.68
N THR A 18 -8.47 -0.92 -7.25
CA THR A 18 -8.37 0.28 -8.06
C THR A 18 -9.24 0.17 -9.32
N GLU A 19 -9.22 -0.97 -10.02
CA GLU A 19 -10.04 -1.22 -11.21
C GLU A 19 -11.55 -1.18 -10.89
N ALA A 20 -11.98 -1.78 -9.77
CA ALA A 20 -13.36 -1.70 -9.31
C ALA A 20 -13.77 -0.26 -8.95
N GLY A 21 -12.87 0.50 -8.32
CA GLY A 21 -13.06 1.92 -8.03
C GLY A 21 -13.28 2.76 -9.29
N TRP A 22 -12.49 2.53 -10.35
CA TRP A 22 -12.66 3.18 -11.65
C TRP A 22 -14.00 2.87 -12.32
N LEU A 23 -14.53 1.67 -12.11
CA LEU A 23 -15.85 1.27 -12.60
C LEU A 23 -17.01 1.77 -11.72
N GLY A 24 -16.71 2.43 -10.59
CA GLY A 24 -17.71 2.87 -9.62
C GLY A 24 -18.31 1.74 -8.78
N ASP A 25 -17.73 0.54 -8.81
CA ASP A 25 -18.18 -0.60 -7.99
C ASP A 25 -17.50 -0.57 -6.61
N ALA A 26 -18.00 0.33 -5.75
CA ALA A 26 -17.49 0.48 -4.39
C ALA A 26 -17.60 -0.82 -3.56
N LYS A 27 -18.57 -1.70 -3.86
CA LYS A 27 -18.75 -2.95 -3.13
C LYS A 27 -17.65 -3.95 -3.48
N ALA A 28 -17.28 -4.05 -4.76
CA ALA A 28 -16.15 -4.86 -5.19
C ALA A 28 -14.83 -4.26 -4.70
N ALA A 29 -14.64 -2.93 -4.80
CA ALA A 29 -13.45 -2.25 -4.30
C ALA A 29 -13.21 -2.54 -2.81
N ASN A 30 -14.22 -2.34 -1.96
CA ASN A 30 -14.12 -2.61 -0.53
C ASN A 30 -13.80 -4.08 -0.21
N ARG A 31 -14.32 -5.03 -0.99
CA ARG A 31 -13.97 -6.45 -0.81
C ARG A 31 -12.48 -6.69 -1.08
N HIS A 32 -11.92 -6.04 -2.10
CA HIS A 32 -10.50 -6.14 -2.42
C HIS A 32 -9.62 -5.45 -1.36
N VAL A 33 -10.10 -4.34 -0.77
CA VAL A 33 -9.50 -3.73 0.43
C VAL A 33 -9.39 -4.72 1.58
N ASP A 34 -10.51 -5.35 1.96
CA ASP A 34 -10.53 -6.35 3.02
C ASP A 34 -9.54 -7.50 2.75
N GLN A 35 -9.41 -7.89 1.48
CA GLN A 35 -8.52 -8.97 1.05
C GLN A 35 -7.05 -8.60 1.14
N TYR A 36 -6.63 -7.42 0.65
CA TYR A 36 -5.22 -7.02 0.78
C TYR A 36 -4.84 -6.69 2.23
N LEU A 37 -5.77 -6.20 3.05
CA LEU A 37 -5.56 -6.03 4.50
C LEU A 37 -5.31 -7.37 5.19
N ALA A 38 -6.12 -8.38 4.89
CA ALA A 38 -5.92 -9.73 5.43
C ALA A 38 -4.59 -10.36 4.96
N VAL A 39 -4.12 -10.02 3.76
CA VAL A 39 -2.79 -10.43 3.28
C VAL A 39 -1.68 -9.69 4.03
N PHE A 40 -1.82 -8.38 4.23
CA PHE A 40 -0.88 -7.59 5.01
C PHE A 40 -0.75 -8.11 6.45
N ASP A 41 -1.85 -8.47 7.10
CA ASP A 41 -1.81 -9.06 8.44
C ASP A 41 -1.03 -10.38 8.47
N LYS A 42 -1.17 -11.23 7.45
CA LYS A 42 -0.37 -12.46 7.33
C LYS A 42 1.11 -12.16 7.14
N LEU A 43 1.45 -11.13 6.39
CA LEU A 43 2.84 -10.69 6.20
C LEU A 43 3.40 -10.16 7.53
N ARG A 44 2.66 -9.28 8.21
CA ARG A 44 3.02 -8.73 9.52
C ARG A 44 3.21 -9.81 10.59
N ALA A 45 2.42 -10.88 10.56
CA ALA A 45 2.55 -12.03 11.47
C ALA A 45 3.88 -12.81 11.31
N ARG A 46 4.64 -12.56 10.24
CA ARG A 46 5.99 -13.13 10.04
C ARG A 46 7.11 -12.21 10.52
N GLY A 47 6.77 -11.14 11.25
CA GLY A 47 7.72 -10.14 11.71
C GLY A 47 8.22 -9.24 10.58
N ASP A 48 9.37 -8.61 10.82
CA ASP A 48 9.93 -7.59 9.93
C ASP A 48 10.26 -8.15 8.55
N THR A 49 10.74 -9.39 8.43
CA THR A 49 10.96 -10.04 7.13
C THR A 49 9.69 -10.11 6.28
N GLY A 50 8.52 -10.29 6.91
CA GLY A 50 7.25 -10.29 6.19
C GLY A 50 6.82 -8.89 5.74
N ARG A 51 7.11 -7.86 6.54
CA ARG A 51 6.87 -6.46 6.16
C ARG A 51 7.82 -6.05 5.02
N ASP A 52 9.11 -6.36 5.16
CA ASP A 52 10.15 -6.07 4.18
C ASP A 52 9.87 -6.66 2.81
N ALA A 53 9.21 -7.82 2.74
CA ALA A 53 8.82 -8.43 1.47
C ALA A 53 7.89 -7.53 0.63
N LEU A 54 7.11 -6.64 1.24
CA LEU A 54 6.30 -5.67 0.49
C LEU A 54 7.13 -4.56 -0.18
N ALA A 55 8.36 -4.32 0.28
CA ALA A 55 9.22 -3.28 -0.31
C ALA A 55 9.61 -3.61 -1.76
N ASP A 56 9.56 -4.89 -2.14
CA ASP A 56 9.74 -5.32 -3.53
C ASP A 56 8.72 -4.64 -4.47
N LEU A 57 7.53 -4.30 -3.96
CA LEU A 57 6.49 -3.64 -4.74
C LEU A 57 6.78 -2.16 -5.04
N PHE A 58 7.78 -1.53 -4.41
CA PHE A 58 8.18 -0.16 -4.75
C PHE A 58 8.65 -0.02 -6.20
N ARG A 59 9.04 -1.13 -6.84
CA ARG A 59 9.45 -1.20 -8.25
C ARG A 59 8.38 -1.79 -9.18
N HIS A 60 7.19 -2.12 -8.67
CA HIS A 60 6.11 -2.74 -9.43
C HIS A 60 5.70 -1.87 -10.64
N PRO A 61 5.36 -2.39 -11.83
CA PRO A 61 5.06 -1.54 -12.99
C PRO A 61 3.89 -0.56 -12.79
N ARG A 62 2.93 -0.88 -11.91
CA ARG A 62 1.77 -0.02 -11.64
C ARG A 62 1.97 0.88 -10.41
N MET A 63 1.59 2.15 -10.54
CA MET A 63 1.77 3.15 -9.49
C MET A 63 0.82 2.98 -8.29
N ASP A 64 -0.42 2.55 -8.51
CA ASP A 64 -1.39 2.21 -7.45
C ASP A 64 -0.81 1.18 -6.47
N VAL A 65 -0.22 0.10 -6.98
CA VAL A 65 0.45 -0.93 -6.18
C VAL A 65 1.65 -0.37 -5.42
N ARG A 66 2.46 0.50 -6.03
CA ARG A 66 3.59 1.15 -5.35
C ARG A 66 3.11 2.03 -4.19
N VAL A 67 2.08 2.85 -4.42
CA VAL A 67 1.51 3.78 -3.43
C VAL A 67 0.91 3.01 -2.26
N ALA A 68 0.14 1.96 -2.52
CA ALA A 68 -0.40 1.11 -1.47
C ALA A 68 0.74 0.51 -0.63
N ALA A 69 1.71 -0.17 -1.26
CA ALA A 69 2.82 -0.77 -0.53
C ALA A 69 3.59 0.26 0.33
N ALA A 70 3.85 1.45 -0.22
CA ALA A 70 4.54 2.52 0.48
C ALA A 70 3.73 3.06 1.67
N ALA A 71 2.42 3.25 1.53
CA ALA A 71 1.57 3.65 2.65
C ALA A 71 1.60 2.62 3.80
N PHE A 72 1.58 1.32 3.49
CA PHE A 72 1.66 0.24 4.49
C PHE A 72 3.04 0.12 5.16
N LEU A 73 4.11 0.51 4.45
CA LEU A 73 5.48 0.45 4.95
C LEU A 73 6.00 1.77 5.51
N LEU A 74 5.20 2.82 5.54
CA LEU A 74 5.64 4.16 5.91
C LEU A 74 6.25 4.26 7.32
N ARG A 75 5.88 3.36 8.24
CA ARG A 75 6.45 3.28 9.59
C ARG A 75 7.67 2.35 9.70
N HIS A 76 7.82 1.41 8.77
CA HIS A 76 8.85 0.37 8.83
C HIS A 76 10.04 0.67 7.91
N ARG A 77 9.77 1.25 6.75
CA ARG A 77 10.72 1.65 5.70
C ARG A 77 10.50 3.12 5.35
N THR A 78 10.55 3.97 6.36
CA THR A 78 10.07 5.36 6.28
C THR A 78 10.70 6.14 5.13
N GLU A 79 12.02 6.08 4.96
CA GLU A 79 12.72 6.83 3.93
C GLU A 79 12.33 6.33 2.52
N GLU A 80 12.39 5.01 2.29
CA GLU A 80 12.07 4.44 0.99
C GLU A 80 10.57 4.62 0.63
N ALA A 81 9.68 4.42 1.60
CA ALA A 81 8.24 4.59 1.42
C ALA A 81 7.88 6.05 1.13
N LYS A 82 8.45 7.02 1.86
CA LYS A 82 8.25 8.44 1.59
C LYS A 82 8.68 8.81 0.18
N ALA A 83 9.87 8.37 -0.25
CA ALA A 83 10.37 8.66 -1.59
C ALA A 83 9.41 8.18 -2.69
N VAL A 84 8.80 6.99 -2.52
CA VAL A 84 7.78 6.47 -3.45
C VAL A 84 6.52 7.33 -3.44
N LEU A 85 6.00 7.68 -2.27
CA LEU A 85 4.80 8.51 -2.15
C LEU A 85 5.01 9.92 -2.69
N GLU A 86 6.16 10.53 -2.43
CA GLU A 86 6.53 11.86 -2.92
C GLU A 86 6.64 11.87 -4.45
N GLU A 87 7.20 10.83 -5.05
CA GLU A 87 7.23 10.68 -6.51
C GLU A 87 5.82 10.53 -7.09
N ALA A 88 5.00 9.66 -6.48
CA ALA A 88 3.62 9.45 -6.93
C ALA A 88 2.75 10.72 -6.80
N ALA A 89 2.98 11.53 -5.76
CA ALA A 89 2.22 12.74 -5.45
C ALA A 89 2.39 13.89 -6.47
N LYS A 90 3.39 13.81 -7.37
CA LYS A 90 3.66 14.83 -8.40
C LYS A 90 2.64 14.85 -9.55
N GLY A 91 1.87 13.76 -9.71
CA GLY A 91 0.91 13.62 -10.80
C GLY A 91 -0.46 14.25 -10.51
N THR A 92 -1.41 13.97 -11.41
CA THR A 92 -2.83 14.30 -11.24
C THR A 92 -3.69 13.04 -11.32
N GLY A 93 -4.84 13.05 -10.65
CA GLY A 93 -5.76 11.91 -10.58
C GLY A 93 -5.77 11.24 -9.20
N MET A 94 -6.43 10.08 -9.12
CA MET A 94 -6.72 9.42 -7.84
C MET A 94 -5.45 8.92 -7.12
N VAL A 95 -4.56 8.24 -7.83
CA VAL A 95 -3.34 7.67 -7.23
C VAL A 95 -2.40 8.76 -6.67
N PRO A 96 -2.10 9.86 -7.38
CA PRO A 96 -1.36 10.98 -6.80
C PRO A 96 -2.07 11.62 -5.59
N PHE A 97 -3.40 11.74 -5.64
CA PHE A 97 -4.19 12.26 -4.51
C PHE A 97 -4.06 11.36 -3.27
N GLU A 98 -4.15 10.05 -3.42
CA GLU A 98 -3.95 9.09 -2.32
C GLU A 98 -2.55 9.20 -1.72
N ALA A 99 -1.51 9.32 -2.56
CA ALA A 99 -0.14 9.52 -2.09
C ALA A 99 0.02 10.82 -1.29
N GLN A 100 -0.60 11.91 -1.73
CA GLN A 100 -0.65 13.17 -0.98
C GLN A 100 -1.39 13.02 0.36
N GLN A 101 -2.51 12.29 0.40
CA GLN A 101 -3.23 12.03 1.66
C GLN A 101 -2.40 11.18 2.62
N ALA A 102 -1.66 10.19 2.11
CA ALA A 102 -0.77 9.36 2.91
C ALA A 102 0.35 10.18 3.55
N LEU A 103 1.06 10.99 2.75
CA LEU A 103 2.10 11.91 3.23
C LEU A 103 1.55 12.90 4.26
N LYS A 104 0.42 13.54 3.97
CA LYS A 104 -0.21 14.49 4.88
C LYS A 104 -0.55 13.84 6.23
N ARG A 105 -1.20 12.68 6.23
CA ARG A 105 -1.58 11.98 7.49
C ARG A 105 -0.36 11.52 8.29
N TRP A 106 0.75 11.22 7.61
CA TRP A 106 2.02 10.93 8.25
C TRP A 106 2.64 12.17 8.89
N GLU A 107 2.71 13.29 8.16
CA GLU A 107 3.22 14.58 8.66
C GLU A 107 2.39 15.11 9.84
N ASP A 108 1.06 14.97 9.76
CA ASP A 108 0.13 15.35 10.82
C ASP A 108 0.22 14.43 12.05
N GLY A 109 1.06 13.39 12.02
CA GLY A 109 1.23 12.42 13.11
C GLY A 109 0.05 11.46 13.32
N THR A 110 -1.00 11.56 12.49
CA THR A 110 -2.19 10.70 12.58
C THR A 110 -1.86 9.23 12.30
N TRP A 111 -0.83 8.97 11.50
CA TRP A 111 -0.35 7.62 11.20
C TRP A 111 0.88 7.20 12.03
N ALA A 112 1.31 8.03 12.97
CA ALA A 112 2.36 7.68 13.93
C ALA A 112 1.84 6.84 15.13
N LEU A 113 0.64 6.23 15.01
CA LEU A 113 -0.16 5.75 16.15
C LEU A 113 0.12 4.34 16.67
N ASP A 114 1.04 3.56 16.11
CA ASP A 114 1.42 2.32 16.78
C ASP A 114 2.40 2.63 17.93
N PRO A 115 2.29 1.98 19.11
CA PRO A 115 3.38 1.90 20.07
C PRO A 115 4.55 1.09 19.47
N GLU A 116 5.76 1.31 20.00
CA GLU A 116 6.92 0.44 19.75
C GLU A 116 6.65 -1.02 20.15
#